data_AF-A0A3L2Y121-F1
#
_entry.id   AF-A0A3L2Y121-F1
#
_cell.length_a   1.000
_cell.length_b   1.000
_cell.length_c   1.000
_cell.angle_alpha   90.00
_cell.angle_beta   90.00
_cell.angle_gamma   90.00
#
_symmetry.space_group_name_H-M   'P 1'
#
loop_
_entity.id
_entity.type
_entity.pdbx_description
1 polymer ?
#
loop_
_entity_poly.entity_id
_entity_poly.type
_entity_poly.pdbx_seq_one_letter_code
_entity_poly.pdbx_strand_id
1 'polypeptide(L)'
;MKVQLYKFTEDKNKTLTFRWTKKHFEFCMDNKIFLNHKGKKSYKERNLFLFSKGDKITIEDNVIAEEYSTMPVKNFSSVGAFSFPTCHFSGNIRIGRFCSIASNVKIMGGNHPLNRFTTHMMTYNGEFDKFAMSEFERSWTLKPFITKPENPIIGNDVWIGNDVVLKGGIAIGDGAV
;
A
#
# COMPACT_ATOMS: atom_id res chain seq x y z
N MET A 1 1.15 -17.79 -16.80
CA MET A 1 1.59 -18.59 -15.64
C MET A 1 1.62 -17.67 -14.43
N LYS A 2 1.08 -18.10 -13.27
CA LYS A 2 1.31 -17.37 -12.02
C LYS A 2 2.76 -17.65 -11.62
N VAL A 3 3.67 -16.71 -11.85
CA VAL A 3 4.94 -16.76 -11.13
C VAL A 3 4.65 -16.29 -9.73
N GLN A 4 4.71 -17.23 -8.79
CA GLN A 4 4.60 -16.94 -7.38
C GLN A 4 5.97 -16.46 -6.95
N LEU A 5 6.08 -15.14 -6.82
CA LEU A 5 7.34 -14.45 -6.56
C LEU A 5 8.16 -15.08 -5.43
N TYR A 6 7.52 -15.50 -4.33
CA TYR A 6 8.08 -16.37 -3.29
C TYR A 6 6.92 -16.99 -2.48
N LYS A 7 7.10 -18.21 -1.93
CA LYS A 7 6.21 -18.78 -0.91
C LYS A 7 6.77 -18.36 0.46
N PHE A 8 6.32 -17.24 1.02
CA PHE A 8 6.46 -17.08 2.46
C PHE A 8 5.45 -17.99 3.14
N THR A 9 5.93 -18.64 4.18
CA THR A 9 5.34 -19.77 4.92
C THR A 9 3.85 -19.61 5.22
N GLU A 10 3.14 -20.74 5.33
CA GLU A 10 1.72 -20.85 5.74
C GLU A 10 1.41 -20.34 7.17
N ASP A 11 2.36 -19.65 7.79
CA ASP A 11 2.22 -19.02 9.11
C ASP A 11 1.78 -17.58 8.94
N LYS A 12 0.59 -17.25 9.47
CA LYS A 12 0.03 -15.90 9.49
C LYS A 12 1.00 -14.92 10.18
N ASN A 13 1.26 -13.78 9.53
CA ASN A 13 1.89 -12.56 10.05
C ASN A 13 3.44 -12.52 10.10
N LYS A 14 4.13 -12.96 9.05
CA LYS A 14 5.58 -12.73 8.91
C LYS A 14 5.86 -11.60 7.91
N THR A 15 6.71 -10.66 8.32
CA THR A 15 7.28 -9.66 7.41
C THR A 15 8.71 -10.04 7.06
N LEU A 16 9.06 -10.05 5.78
CA LEU A 16 10.45 -10.16 5.36
C LEU A 16 11.07 -8.77 5.34
N THR A 17 12.21 -8.61 6.00
CA THR A 17 12.98 -7.37 5.96
C THR A 17 14.39 -7.65 5.46
N PHE A 18 14.84 -6.89 4.45
CA PHE A 18 16.17 -7.04 3.86
C PHE A 18 16.71 -5.71 3.34
N ARG A 19 17.99 -5.70 2.99
CA ARG A 19 18.68 -4.58 2.33
C ARG A 19 18.65 -4.80 0.83
N TRP A 20 18.20 -3.81 0.07
CA TRP A 20 18.16 -3.89 -1.39
C TRP A 20 19.56 -4.02 -1.98
N THR A 21 19.71 -4.92 -2.97
CA THR A 21 20.98 -5.19 -3.65
C THR A 21 20.72 -5.51 -5.12
N LYS A 22 21.80 -5.59 -5.91
CA LYS A 22 21.74 -6.01 -7.31
C LYS A 22 21.08 -7.38 -7.51
N LYS A 23 21.31 -8.34 -6.60
CA LYS A 23 20.71 -9.68 -6.67
C LYS A 23 19.18 -9.63 -6.60
N HIS A 24 18.63 -8.78 -5.74
CA HIS A 24 17.17 -8.60 -5.64
C HIS A 24 16.59 -7.98 -6.91
N PHE A 25 17.30 -7.02 -7.51
CA PHE A 25 16.93 -6.44 -8.80
C PHE A 25 16.93 -7.49 -9.92
N GLU A 26 18.02 -8.25 -10.03
CA GLU A 26 18.17 -9.32 -11.03
C GLU A 26 17.06 -10.36 -10.88
N PHE A 27 16.80 -10.80 -9.65
CA PHE A 27 15.69 -11.68 -9.34
C PHE A 27 14.33 -11.15 -9.84
N CYS A 28 14.02 -9.86 -9.63
CA CYS A 28 12.79 -9.27 -10.15
C CYS A 28 12.76 -9.33 -11.69
N MET A 29 13.87 -8.99 -12.36
CA MET A 29 13.95 -8.98 -13.82
C MET A 29 13.84 -10.38 -14.44
N ASP A 30 14.46 -11.38 -13.81
CA ASP A 30 14.45 -12.78 -14.26
C ASP A 30 13.03 -13.38 -14.18
N ASN A 31 12.26 -12.94 -13.18
CA ASN A 31 10.86 -13.34 -13.00
C ASN A 31 9.86 -12.39 -13.71
N LYS A 32 10.36 -11.44 -14.50
CA LYS A 32 9.56 -10.43 -15.24
C LYS A 32 8.68 -9.56 -14.34
N ILE A 33 9.13 -9.25 -13.13
CA ILE A 33 8.52 -8.24 -12.26
C ILE A 33 9.27 -6.94 -12.45
N PHE A 34 8.60 -5.94 -12.96
CA PHE A 34 9.20 -4.67 -13.28
C PHE A 34 9.15 -3.71 -12.10
N LEU A 35 10.13 -2.81 -12.02
CA LEU A 35 10.17 -1.74 -11.03
C LEU A 35 9.77 -0.40 -11.64
N ASN A 36 9.63 -0.34 -12.96
CA ASN A 36 9.16 0.83 -13.69
C ASN A 36 8.30 0.38 -14.87
N HIS A 37 7.31 1.20 -15.23
CA HIS A 37 6.40 0.93 -16.34
C HIS A 37 7.12 0.66 -17.67
N LYS A 38 8.29 1.27 -17.90
CA LYS A 38 9.04 1.10 -19.16
C LYS A 38 9.79 -0.23 -19.26
N GLY A 39 9.69 -1.11 -18.26
CA GLY A 39 10.38 -2.41 -18.25
C GLY A 39 11.90 -2.30 -18.35
N LYS A 40 12.49 -1.13 -18.04
CA LYS A 40 13.92 -0.91 -18.22
C LYS A 40 14.73 -1.79 -17.27
N LYS A 41 15.56 -2.67 -17.84
CA LYS A 41 16.46 -3.59 -17.14
C LYS A 41 17.81 -2.93 -16.77
N SER A 42 17.79 -1.75 -16.17
CA SER A 42 19.01 -1.06 -15.73
C SER A 42 19.04 -0.89 -14.22
N TYR A 43 19.98 -1.57 -13.54
CA TYR A 43 20.25 -1.35 -12.13
C TYR A 43 21.07 -0.07 -11.93
N LYS A 44 20.71 0.73 -10.92
CA LYS A 44 21.49 1.90 -10.47
C LYS A 44 21.64 1.82 -8.97
N GLU A 45 22.85 2.06 -8.45
CA GLU A 45 23.07 2.06 -7.00
C GLU A 45 22.34 3.21 -6.30
N ARG A 46 22.16 4.34 -6.99
CA ARG A 46 21.34 5.48 -6.54
C ARG A 46 20.20 5.72 -7.53
N ASN A 47 18.97 5.74 -7.04
CA ASN A 47 17.77 6.02 -7.82
C ASN A 47 16.73 6.77 -6.97
N LEU A 48 16.22 7.89 -7.50
CA LEU A 48 15.23 8.72 -6.81
C LEU A 48 13.82 8.11 -6.84
N PHE A 49 13.48 7.42 -7.94
CA PHE A 49 12.13 6.90 -8.20
C PHE A 49 12.02 5.40 -7.92
N LEU A 50 13.13 4.68 -7.89
CA LEU A 50 13.17 3.24 -7.58
C LEU A 50 13.98 3.00 -6.30
N PHE A 51 14.24 1.74 -5.98
CA PHE A 51 15.11 1.36 -4.88
C PHE A 51 16.59 1.68 -5.17
N SER A 52 17.30 2.13 -4.14
CA SER A 52 18.75 2.33 -4.10
C SER A 52 19.43 1.20 -3.31
N LYS A 53 20.72 0.99 -3.56
CA LYS A 53 21.51 -0.02 -2.84
C LYS A 53 21.49 0.27 -1.34
N GLY A 54 21.15 -0.73 -0.53
CA GLY A 54 21.11 -0.60 0.93
C GLY A 54 19.79 -0.08 1.51
N ASP A 55 18.82 0.29 0.66
CA ASP A 55 17.47 0.62 1.11
C ASP A 55 16.90 -0.54 1.93
N LYS A 56 16.33 -0.22 3.09
CA LYS A 56 15.65 -1.22 3.93
C LYS A 56 14.26 -1.43 3.35
N ILE A 57 14.00 -2.63 2.86
CA ILE A 57 12.69 -3.02 2.32
C ILE A 57 12.03 -3.99 3.29
N THR A 58 10.76 -3.76 3.55
CA THR A 58 9.89 -4.67 4.31
C THR A 58 8.73 -5.08 3.41
N ILE A 59 8.52 -6.38 3.27
CA ILE A 59 7.46 -6.97 2.45
C ILE A 59 6.63 -7.89 3.35
N GLU A 60 5.31 -7.80 3.25
CA GLU A 60 4.39 -8.74 3.90
C GLU A 60 4.47 -10.12 3.20
N ASP A 61 4.39 -11.21 3.96
CA ASP A 61 4.48 -12.59 3.45
C ASP A 61 3.41 -12.96 2.40
N ASN A 62 2.30 -12.23 2.38
CA ASN A 62 1.18 -12.45 1.47
C ASN A 62 1.24 -11.63 0.17
N VAL A 63 2.33 -10.91 -0.11
CA VAL A 63 2.50 -10.15 -1.35
C VAL A 63 2.67 -11.09 -2.55
N ILE A 64 1.78 -10.96 -3.54
CA ILE A 64 1.81 -11.75 -4.78
C ILE A 64 1.98 -10.82 -5.97
N ALA A 65 3.10 -10.91 -6.68
CA ALA A 65 3.19 -10.29 -8.01
C ALA A 65 3.26 -11.34 -9.11
N GLU A 66 2.41 -11.19 -10.12
CA GLU A 66 2.41 -12.03 -11.30
C GLU A 66 3.52 -11.62 -12.29
N GLU A 67 3.89 -12.50 -13.21
CA GLU A 67 4.78 -12.12 -14.32
C GLU A 67 4.20 -10.92 -15.07
N TYR A 68 5.09 -10.05 -15.56
CA TYR A 68 4.75 -8.84 -16.31
C TYR A 68 4.01 -7.76 -15.50
N SER A 69 3.94 -7.90 -14.17
CA SER A 69 3.49 -6.82 -13.29
C SER A 69 4.57 -5.75 -13.11
N THR A 70 4.16 -4.52 -12.81
CA THR A 70 5.07 -3.48 -12.31
C THR A 70 4.76 -3.20 -10.85
N MET A 71 5.78 -3.18 -10.01
CA MET A 71 5.64 -2.81 -8.60
C MET A 71 5.43 -1.30 -8.44
N PRO A 72 4.63 -0.87 -7.45
CA PRO A 72 4.49 0.55 -7.14
C PRO A 72 5.85 1.17 -6.78
N VAL A 73 5.95 2.49 -6.92
CA VAL A 73 7.15 3.27 -6.65
C VAL A 73 7.65 2.97 -5.23
N LYS A 74 8.87 2.42 -5.12
CA LYS A 74 9.53 2.08 -3.85
C LYS A 74 8.68 1.23 -2.89
N ASN A 75 7.81 0.38 -3.42
CA ASN A 75 6.93 -0.47 -2.62
C ASN A 75 6.75 -1.83 -3.30
N PHE A 76 6.49 -2.88 -2.52
CA PHE A 76 6.02 -4.17 -3.02
C PHE A 76 4.58 -4.37 -2.54
N SER A 77 3.71 -4.67 -3.50
CA SER A 77 2.27 -4.88 -3.32
C SER A 77 1.82 -6.08 -4.15
N SER A 78 0.63 -6.59 -3.89
CA SER A 78 0.09 -7.66 -4.71
C SER A 78 -0.42 -7.11 -6.04
N VAL A 79 0.24 -7.43 -7.16
CA VAL A 79 -0.05 -6.84 -8.46
C VAL A 79 -0.25 -7.92 -9.53
N GLY A 80 -1.40 -7.87 -10.21
CA GLY A 80 -1.69 -8.72 -11.36
C GLY A 80 -0.85 -8.38 -12.59
N ALA A 81 -0.76 -9.34 -13.51
CA ALA A 81 -0.03 -9.20 -14.76
C ALA A 81 -0.51 -7.98 -15.56
N PHE A 82 0.43 -7.31 -16.23
CA PHE A 82 0.19 -6.14 -17.09
C PHE A 82 -0.40 -4.91 -16.39
N SER A 83 -0.43 -4.89 -15.06
CA SER A 83 -0.77 -3.70 -14.28
C SER A 83 0.48 -2.86 -13.98
N PHE A 84 0.34 -1.54 -14.04
CA PHE A 84 1.46 -0.61 -13.84
C PHE A 84 1.13 0.59 -12.95
N PRO A 85 1.12 0.41 -11.61
CA PRO A 85 1.08 1.53 -10.69
C PRO A 85 2.32 2.40 -10.80
N THR A 86 2.12 3.69 -11.07
CA THR A 86 3.19 4.71 -11.16
C THR A 86 3.26 5.62 -9.94
N CYS A 87 2.60 5.23 -8.85
CA CYS A 87 2.56 5.92 -7.57
C CYS A 87 3.18 5.08 -6.44
N HIS A 88 3.33 5.69 -5.26
CA HIS A 88 3.74 5.01 -4.04
C HIS A 88 2.51 4.76 -3.16
N PHE A 89 2.42 3.57 -2.58
CA PHE A 89 1.42 3.24 -1.56
C PHE A 89 2.09 2.98 -0.21
N SER A 90 1.45 3.45 0.87
CA SER A 90 1.92 3.31 2.25
C SER A 90 1.73 1.90 2.84
N GLY A 91 1.23 0.94 2.05
CA GLY A 91 0.98 -0.44 2.45
C GLY A 91 0.88 -1.38 1.25
N ASN A 92 0.63 -2.67 1.52
CA ASN A 92 0.37 -3.68 0.50
C ASN A 92 -1.06 -3.52 -0.07
N ILE A 93 -1.16 -3.00 -1.29
CA ILE A 93 -2.44 -2.93 -2.01
C ILE A 93 -2.60 -4.17 -2.88
N ARG A 94 -3.83 -4.68 -2.97
CA ARG A 94 -4.18 -5.70 -3.97
C ARG A 94 -4.70 -5.03 -5.24
N ILE A 95 -3.99 -5.26 -6.34
CA ILE A 95 -4.28 -4.72 -7.67
C ILE A 95 -4.48 -5.89 -8.63
N GLY A 96 -5.61 -5.90 -9.36
CA GLY A 96 -5.89 -6.90 -10.39
C GLY A 96 -5.00 -6.77 -11.62
N ARG A 97 -5.39 -7.42 -12.71
CA ARG A 97 -4.66 -7.41 -13.99
C ARG A 97 -5.04 -6.21 -14.85
N PHE A 98 -4.17 -5.85 -15.79
CA PHE A 98 -4.43 -4.82 -16.81
C PHE A 98 -4.81 -3.42 -16.27
N CYS A 99 -4.41 -3.09 -15.03
CA CYS A 99 -4.75 -1.81 -14.41
C CYS A 99 -3.78 -0.69 -14.80
N SER A 100 -4.33 0.50 -15.06
CA SER A 100 -3.59 1.73 -15.34
C SER A 100 -3.73 2.69 -14.16
N ILE A 101 -2.71 2.79 -13.30
CA ILE A 101 -2.77 3.62 -12.08
C ILE A 101 -1.71 4.72 -12.19
N ALA A 102 -2.19 5.95 -12.28
CA ALA A 102 -1.38 7.12 -12.55
C ALA A 102 -0.60 7.61 -11.31
N SER A 103 0.09 8.74 -11.47
CA SER A 103 0.95 9.29 -10.43
C SER A 103 0.15 9.99 -9.32
N ASN A 104 0.75 10.09 -8.14
CA ASN A 104 0.17 10.75 -6.96
C ASN A 104 -1.20 10.20 -6.48
N VAL A 105 -1.55 8.98 -6.88
CA VAL A 105 -2.67 8.25 -6.25
C VAL A 105 -2.26 7.88 -4.83
N LYS A 106 -3.12 8.20 -3.85
CA LYS A 106 -2.85 7.98 -2.42
C LYS A 106 -4.04 7.36 -1.71
N ILE A 107 -3.76 6.63 -0.64
CA ILE A 107 -4.79 6.18 0.30
C ILE A 107 -5.04 7.33 1.28
N MET A 108 -6.32 7.63 1.52
CA MET A 108 -6.76 8.55 2.55
C MET A 108 -6.22 8.12 3.92
N GLY A 109 -6.03 9.07 4.83
CA GLY A 109 -5.57 8.81 6.19
C GLY A 109 -6.58 8.03 7.04
N GLY A 110 -6.48 8.20 8.36
CA GLY A 110 -7.34 7.48 9.30
C GLY A 110 -8.84 7.70 9.04
N ASN A 111 -9.62 6.65 9.28
CA ASN A 111 -11.07 6.76 9.33
C ASN A 111 -11.50 7.61 10.55
N HIS A 112 -12.64 8.27 10.39
CA HIS A 112 -13.34 8.98 11.45
C HIS A 112 -14.73 8.37 11.65
N PRO A 113 -15.27 8.36 12.88
CA PRO A 113 -16.61 7.85 13.14
C PRO A 113 -17.66 8.76 12.51
N LEU A 114 -18.52 8.19 11.67
CA LEU A 114 -19.63 8.91 11.02
C LEU A 114 -20.96 8.76 11.79
N ASN A 115 -21.02 7.85 12.76
CA ASN A 115 -22.20 7.52 13.56
C ASN A 115 -22.16 8.11 14.97
N ARG A 116 -21.40 9.19 15.16
CA ARG A 116 -21.28 9.94 16.43
C ARG A 116 -21.69 11.39 16.18
N PHE A 117 -21.93 12.14 17.25
CA PHE A 117 -22.29 13.56 17.14
C PHE A 117 -21.17 14.44 16.55
N THR A 118 -19.95 13.91 16.43
CA THR A 118 -18.81 14.57 15.78
C THR A 118 -17.84 13.52 15.21
N THR A 119 -17.14 13.88 14.13
CA THR A 119 -16.02 13.12 13.56
C THR A 119 -14.70 13.37 14.32
N HIS A 120 -14.70 14.33 15.25
CA HIS A 120 -13.52 14.73 16.01
C HIS A 120 -12.99 13.60 16.91
N MET A 121 -11.68 13.57 17.10
CA MET A 121 -11.00 12.50 17.83
C MET A 121 -11.31 12.48 19.34
N MET A 122 -11.90 13.53 19.89
CA MET A 122 -12.30 13.61 21.30
C MET A 122 -13.16 12.43 21.77
N THR A 123 -13.88 11.77 20.86
CA THR A 123 -14.77 10.67 21.23
C THR A 123 -14.07 9.30 21.31
N TYR A 124 -12.85 9.15 20.76
CA TYR A 124 -12.13 7.87 20.67
C TYR A 124 -10.62 7.95 20.95
N ASN A 125 -10.06 9.15 21.12
CA ASN A 125 -8.64 9.39 21.41
C ASN A 125 -8.51 10.07 22.78
N GLY A 126 -7.68 9.50 23.66
CA GLY A 126 -7.57 9.90 25.06
C GLY A 126 -6.79 11.20 25.32
N GLU A 127 -6.19 11.81 24.30
CA GLU A 127 -5.48 13.08 24.48
C GLU A 127 -6.39 14.23 24.92
N PHE A 128 -7.61 14.29 24.41
CA PHE A 128 -8.56 15.36 24.75
C PHE A 128 -9.27 15.14 26.10
N ASP A 129 -9.42 13.90 26.53
CA ASP A 129 -9.97 13.58 27.86
C ASP A 129 -8.98 14.00 28.96
N LYS A 130 -7.67 13.79 28.75
CA LYS A 130 -6.61 14.29 29.65
C LYS A 130 -6.62 15.82 29.76
N PHE A 131 -6.72 16.51 28.63
CA PHE A 131 -6.83 17.98 28.61
C PHE A 131 -8.08 18.48 29.33
N ALA A 132 -9.23 17.84 29.12
CA ALA A 132 -10.45 18.24 29.80
C ALA A 132 -10.41 18.00 31.31
N MET A 133 -9.73 16.95 31.74
CA MET A 133 -9.49 16.70 33.15
C MET A 133 -8.59 17.78 33.77
N SER A 134 -7.50 18.17 33.09
CA SER A 134 -6.55 19.15 33.65
C SER A 134 -7.11 20.58 33.71
N GLU A 135 -7.84 21.01 32.68
CA GLU A 135 -8.31 22.40 32.59
C GLU A 135 -9.71 22.62 33.17
N PHE A 136 -10.55 21.58 33.18
CA PHE A 136 -11.98 21.74 33.48
C PHE A 136 -12.52 20.74 34.51
N GLU A 137 -11.70 19.82 35.02
CA GLU A 137 -12.13 18.72 35.91
C GLU A 137 -13.28 17.89 35.32
N ARG A 138 -13.31 17.75 33.98
CA ARG A 138 -14.32 16.97 33.25
C ARG A 138 -13.69 15.75 32.61
N SER A 139 -14.44 14.66 32.58
CA SER A 139 -14.10 13.45 31.81
C SER A 139 -15.34 12.92 31.10
N TRP A 140 -15.10 12.07 30.11
CA TRP A 140 -16.15 11.30 29.46
C TRP A 140 -15.64 9.90 29.10
N THR A 141 -16.57 8.97 28.93
CA THR A 141 -16.21 7.62 28.47
C THR A 141 -15.85 7.65 26.99
N LEU A 142 -14.58 7.37 26.69
CA LEU A 142 -14.13 7.15 25.32
C LEU A 142 -14.73 5.85 24.78
N LYS A 143 -15.25 5.92 23.56
CA LYS A 143 -15.67 4.73 22.82
C LYS A 143 -14.60 4.40 21.79
N PRO A 144 -13.94 3.24 21.85
CA PRO A 144 -12.93 2.84 20.86
C PRO A 144 -13.47 2.95 19.42
N PHE A 145 -12.58 3.27 18.49
CA PHE A 145 -12.88 3.34 17.07
C PHE A 145 -11.69 2.84 16.26
N ILE A 146 -11.93 2.08 15.20
CA ILE A 146 -10.89 1.59 14.30
C ILE A 146 -10.51 2.72 13.35
N THR A 147 -9.45 3.45 13.68
CA THR A 147 -8.96 4.59 12.90
C THR A 147 -8.12 4.16 11.70
N LYS A 148 -7.44 3.02 11.78
CA LYS A 148 -6.64 2.51 10.65
C LYS A 148 -7.54 1.71 9.71
N PRO A 149 -7.85 2.21 8.50
CA PRO A 149 -8.61 1.42 7.54
C PRO A 149 -7.74 0.28 6.98
N GLU A 150 -8.41 -0.74 6.44
CA GLU A 150 -7.77 -1.70 5.55
C GLU A 150 -7.35 -1.00 4.24
N ASN A 151 -6.38 -1.59 3.53
CA ASN A 151 -6.01 -1.07 2.21
C ASN A 151 -7.15 -1.30 1.20
N PRO A 152 -7.35 -0.40 0.22
CA PRO A 152 -8.29 -0.64 -0.87
C PRO A 152 -7.97 -1.92 -1.65
N ILE A 153 -9.00 -2.54 -2.21
CA ILE A 153 -8.86 -3.64 -3.18
C ILE A 153 -9.24 -3.09 -4.56
N ILE A 154 -8.35 -3.28 -5.52
CA ILE A 154 -8.54 -2.84 -6.91
C ILE A 154 -8.75 -4.09 -7.77
N GLY A 155 -9.87 -4.11 -8.50
CA GLY A 155 -10.23 -5.15 -9.46
C GLY A 155 -9.32 -5.21 -10.68
N ASN A 156 -9.80 -5.85 -11.75
CA ASN A 156 -9.13 -5.95 -13.04
C ASN A 156 -9.54 -4.78 -13.95
N ASP A 157 -8.66 -4.42 -14.89
CA ASP A 157 -8.94 -3.43 -15.93
C ASP A 157 -9.43 -2.07 -15.37
N VAL A 158 -8.85 -1.66 -14.24
CA VAL A 158 -9.18 -0.39 -13.59
C VAL A 158 -8.24 0.71 -14.07
N TRP A 159 -8.80 1.87 -14.39
CA TRP A 159 -8.05 3.11 -14.61
C TRP A 159 -8.20 4.02 -13.39
N ILE A 160 -7.10 4.50 -12.82
CA ILE A 160 -7.12 5.53 -11.78
C ILE A 160 -6.28 6.71 -12.25
N GLY A 161 -6.93 7.87 -12.37
CA GLY A 161 -6.32 9.13 -12.79
C GLY A 161 -5.30 9.69 -11.80
N ASN A 162 -4.59 10.73 -12.22
CA ASN A 162 -3.63 11.41 -11.35
C ASN A 162 -4.33 12.04 -10.14
N ASP A 163 -3.61 12.13 -9.03
CA ASP A 163 -4.03 12.87 -7.82
C ASP A 163 -5.28 12.33 -7.11
N VAL A 164 -5.76 11.13 -7.49
CA VAL A 164 -6.91 10.48 -6.85
C VAL A 164 -6.60 10.07 -5.40
N VAL A 165 -7.57 10.29 -4.51
CA VAL A 165 -7.52 9.87 -3.11
C VAL A 165 -8.51 8.73 -2.88
N LEU A 166 -8.00 7.56 -2.54
CA LEU A 166 -8.80 6.37 -2.27
C LEU A 166 -9.10 6.27 -0.78
N LYS A 167 -10.39 6.15 -0.41
CA LYS A 167 -10.74 5.81 0.96
C LYS A 167 -10.29 4.38 1.29
N GLY A 168 -9.68 4.16 2.45
CA GLY A 168 -9.32 2.81 2.88
C GLY A 168 -10.55 1.93 3.14
N GLY A 169 -10.39 0.63 2.90
CA GLY A 169 -11.43 -0.39 3.04
C GLY A 169 -12.48 -0.41 1.93
N ILE A 170 -12.27 0.32 0.82
CA ILE A 170 -13.15 0.23 -0.36
C ILE A 170 -12.70 -0.89 -1.29
N ALA A 171 -13.63 -1.41 -2.09
CA ALA A 171 -13.35 -2.26 -3.24
C ALA A 171 -13.73 -1.50 -4.52
N ILE A 172 -12.80 -1.43 -5.47
CA ILE A 172 -13.03 -0.89 -6.80
C ILE A 172 -13.29 -2.07 -7.74
N GLY A 173 -14.47 -2.08 -8.36
CA GLY A 173 -14.90 -3.15 -9.26
C GLY A 173 -14.11 -3.17 -10.57
N ASP A 174 -14.20 -4.29 -11.28
CA ASP A 174 -13.53 -4.47 -12.57
C ASP A 174 -14.06 -3.46 -13.61
N GLY A 175 -13.17 -2.91 -14.44
CA GLY A 175 -13.53 -1.95 -15.50
C GLY A 175 -13.81 -0.52 -15.02
N ALA A 176 -13.63 -0.22 -13.74
CA ALA A 176 -13.86 1.12 -13.19
C ALA A 176 -12.84 2.15 -13.69
N VAL A 177 -13.28 3.41 -13.79
CA VAL A 177 -12.47 4.60 -14.12
C VAL A 177 -12.66 5.66 -13.04
#